data_AF-C1FU26-F1
#
_entry.id   AF-C1FU26-F1
#
_cell.length_a   1.000
_cell.length_b   1.000
_cell.length_c   1.000
_cell.angle_alpha   90.00
_cell.angle_beta   90.00
_cell.angle_gamma   90.00
#
_symmetry.space_group_name_H-M   'P 1'
#
loop_
_entity.id
_entity.type
_entity.pdbx_description
1 polymer ?
#
loop_
_entity_poly.entity_id
_entity_poly.type
_entity_poly.pdbx_seq_one_letter_code
_entity_poly.pdbx_strand_id
1 'polypeptide(L)'
;MRPNKEYILELVNKNNWSQNKFAKKAGVSNATISRWINGKRGAGSELIAGIIRAFPNESINKLFFYRYCCCEVTKIKRLMLKKIVIG
;
A
#
# COMPACT_ATOMS: atom_id res chain seq x y z
N MET A 1 6.28 -3.16 1.45
CA MET A 1 5.25 -2.17 1.07
C MET A 1 4.02 -2.37 1.93
N ARG A 2 3.33 -1.31 2.35
CA ARG A 2 2.07 -1.40 3.10
C ARG A 2 0.94 -0.83 2.24
N PRO A 3 -0.16 -1.56 1.98
CA PRO A 3 -1.29 -0.98 1.26
C PRO A 3 -1.89 0.22 1.99
N ASN A 4 -2.25 1.23 1.23
CA ASN A 4 -3.05 2.36 1.69
C ASN A 4 -4.52 1.92 1.76
N LYS A 5 -4.88 1.31 2.89
CA LYS A 5 -6.17 0.64 3.06
C LYS A 5 -7.36 1.59 2.88
N GLU A 6 -7.30 2.80 3.45
CA GLU A 6 -8.38 3.78 3.30
C GLU A 6 -8.62 4.11 1.82
N TYR A 7 -7.57 4.50 1.10
CA TYR A 7 -7.67 4.85 -0.31
C TYR A 7 -8.15 3.69 -1.21
N ILE A 8 -7.69 2.47 -0.93
CA ILE A 8 -8.14 1.29 -1.68
C ILE A 8 -9.63 1.04 -1.45
N LEU A 9 -10.13 1.18 -0.21
CA LEU A 9 -11.55 1.01 0.07
C LEU A 9 -12.41 2.11 -0.55
N GLU A 10 -11.91 3.35 -0.59
CA GLU A 10 -12.56 4.42 -1.35
C GLU A 10 -12.67 4.08 -2.84
N LEU A 11 -11.62 3.54 -3.46
CA LEU A 11 -11.66 3.10 -4.86
C LEU A 11 -12.66 1.96 -5.06
N VAL A 12 -12.70 0.97 -4.17
CA VAL A 12 -13.68 -0.12 -4.22
C VAL A 12 -15.11 0.44 -4.19
N ASN A 13 -15.37 1.41 -3.31
CA ASN A 13 -16.67 2.07 -3.19
C ASN A 13 -17.00 2.92 -4.43
N LYS A 14 -16.07 3.77 -4.90
CA LYS A 14 -16.23 4.59 -6.12
C LYS A 14 -16.54 3.75 -7.36
N ASN A 15 -15.98 2.55 -7.44
CA ASN A 15 -16.24 1.61 -8.53
C ASN A 15 -17.51 0.75 -8.33
N ASN A 16 -18.25 0.94 -7.23
CA ASN A 16 -19.39 0.11 -6.84
C ASN A 16 -19.06 -1.40 -6.80
N TRP A 17 -17.93 -1.75 -6.20
CA TRP A 17 -17.49 -3.15 -6.06
C TRP A 17 -17.86 -3.71 -4.69
N SER A 18 -18.53 -4.86 -4.67
CA SER A 18 -18.62 -5.67 -3.47
C SER A 18 -17.26 -6.28 -3.11
N GLN A 19 -17.08 -6.74 -1.87
CA GLN A 19 -15.84 -7.44 -1.46
C GLN A 19 -15.51 -8.63 -2.36
N ASN A 20 -16.54 -9.38 -2.78
CA ASN A 20 -16.37 -10.51 -3.69
C ASN A 20 -15.94 -10.06 -5.10
N LYS A 21 -16.50 -8.96 -5.62
CA LYS A 21 -16.08 -8.39 -6.91
C LYS A 21 -14.64 -7.91 -6.84
N PHE A 22 -14.26 -7.25 -5.74
CA PHE A 22 -12.88 -6.85 -5.51
C PHE A 22 -11.94 -8.06 -5.42
N ALA A 23 -12.31 -9.12 -4.70
CA ALA A 23 -11.54 -10.36 -4.62
C ALA A 23 -11.30 -10.98 -6.01
N LYS A 24 -12.33 -11.05 -6.85
CA LYS A 24 -12.23 -11.52 -8.24
C LYS A 24 -11.29 -10.65 -9.08
N LYS A 25 -11.40 -9.33 -8.98
CA LYS A 25 -10.50 -8.39 -9.68
C LYS A 25 -9.05 -8.50 -9.21
N ALA A 26 -8.84 -8.73 -7.91
CA ALA A 26 -7.53 -8.93 -7.34
C ALA A 26 -6.97 -10.34 -7.59
N GLY A 27 -7.81 -11.30 -8.01
CA GLY A 27 -7.40 -12.70 -8.21
C GLY A 27 -6.98 -13.37 -6.91
N VAL A 28 -7.67 -13.09 -5.81
CA VAL A 28 -7.46 -13.71 -4.49
C VAL A 28 -8.77 -14.21 -3.90
N SER A 29 -8.71 -15.04 -2.87
CA SER A 29 -9.92 -15.53 -2.20
C SER A 29 -10.71 -14.40 -1.50
N ASN A 30 -12.03 -14.53 -1.42
CA ASN A 30 -12.86 -13.59 -0.64
C ASN A 30 -12.47 -13.59 0.85
N ALA A 31 -12.03 -14.73 1.38
CA ALA A 31 -11.53 -14.82 2.75
C ALA A 31 -10.24 -13.99 2.96
N THR A 32 -9.34 -13.94 1.96
CA THR A 32 -8.13 -13.10 2.00
C THR A 32 -8.50 -11.62 2.09
N ILE A 33 -9.42 -11.15 1.25
CA ILE A 33 -9.94 -9.78 1.29
C ILE A 33 -10.61 -9.49 2.63
N SER A 34 -11.54 -10.35 3.08
CA SER A 34 -12.26 -10.16 4.34
C SER A 34 -11.32 -10.06 5.54
N ARG A 35 -10.33 -10.96 5.66
CA ARG A 35 -9.35 -10.92 6.76
C ARG A 35 -8.52 -9.64 6.72
N TRP A 36 -8.15 -9.15 5.53
CA TRP A 36 -7.40 -7.91 5.39
C TRP A 36 -8.25 -6.67 5.72
N ILE A 37 -9.48 -6.60 5.21
CA ILE A 37 -10.46 -5.54 5.50
C ILE A 37 -10.77 -5.48 6.99
N ASN A 38 -10.87 -6.62 7.65
CA ASN A 38 -11.14 -6.69 9.09
C ASN A 38 -9.85 -6.57 9.94
N GLY A 39 -8.68 -6.38 9.34
CA GLY A 39 -7.41 -6.22 10.07
C GLY A 39 -6.88 -7.49 10.74
N LYS A 40 -7.51 -8.65 10.52
CA LYS A 40 -7.06 -9.95 11.05
C LYS A 40 -5.71 -10.40 10.49
N ARG A 41 -5.31 -9.88 9.32
CA ARG A 41 -4.00 -10.13 8.70
C ARG A 41 -3.53 -8.93 7.89
N GLY A 42 -2.22 -8.69 7.89
CA GLY A 42 -1.58 -7.77 6.95
C GLY A 42 -1.60 -8.28 5.50
N ALA A 43 -1.24 -7.41 4.55
CA ALA A 43 -1.16 -7.79 3.15
C ALA A 43 0.20 -8.44 2.83
N GLY A 44 0.17 -9.72 2.47
CA GLY A 44 1.31 -10.43 1.90
C GLY A 44 1.52 -10.10 0.42
N SER A 45 2.57 -10.69 -0.17
CA SER A 45 2.91 -10.53 -1.59
C SER A 45 1.75 -10.80 -2.54
N GLU A 46 0.98 -11.85 -2.29
CA GLU A 46 -0.18 -12.23 -3.12
C GLU A 46 -1.25 -11.12 -3.16
N LEU A 47 -1.60 -10.56 -1.99
CA LEU A 47 -2.59 -9.48 -1.91
C LEU A 47 -2.04 -8.18 -2.51
N ILE A 48 -0.76 -7.88 -2.31
CA ILE A 48 -0.10 -6.71 -2.92
C ILE A 48 -0.19 -6.80 -4.45
N ALA A 49 0.21 -7.92 -5.03
CA ALA A 49 0.10 -8.16 -6.47
C ALA A 49 -1.35 -8.10 -6.95
N GLY A 50 -2.29 -8.63 -6.15
CA GLY A 50 -3.70 -8.56 -6.45
C GLY A 50 -4.26 -7.14 -6.48
N ILE A 51 -3.86 -6.29 -5.55
CA ILE A 51 -4.27 -4.86 -5.53
C ILE A 51 -3.77 -4.16 -6.80
N ILE A 52 -2.53 -4.40 -7.22
CA ILE A 52 -1.97 -3.82 -8.45
C ILE A 52 -2.77 -4.27 -9.68
N ARG A 53 -3.11 -5.57 -9.76
CA ARG A 53 -3.96 -6.09 -10.85
C ARG A 53 -5.37 -5.52 -10.85
N ALA A 54 -5.95 -5.29 -9.67
CA ALA A 54 -7.30 -4.76 -9.54
C ALA A 54 -7.41 -3.29 -10.00
N PHE A 55 -6.32 -2.52 -9.85
CA PHE A 55 -6.27 -1.10 -10.17
C PHE A 55 -5.06 -0.75 -11.06
N PRO A 56 -5.02 -1.25 -12.30
CA PRO A 56 -3.84 -1.11 -13.17
C PRO A 56 -3.53 0.32 -13.58
N ASN A 57 -4.53 1.21 -13.55
CA ASN A 57 -4.41 2.62 -13.92
C ASN A 57 -4.11 3.53 -12.72
N GLU A 58 -4.04 2.98 -11.50
CA GLU A 58 -3.78 3.77 -10.30
C GLU A 58 -2.29 3.85 -10.00
N SER A 59 -1.85 5.01 -9.54
CA SER A 59 -0.45 5.21 -9.17
C SER A 59 -0.08 4.35 -7.97
N ILE A 60 1.02 3.59 -8.09
CA ILE A 60 1.54 2.73 -7.00
C ILE A 60 1.77 3.54 -5.72
N ASN A 61 2.21 4.80 -5.83
CA ASN A 61 2.47 5.66 -4.68
C ASN A 61 1.20 6.05 -3.90
N LYS A 62 0.03 6.02 -4.55
CA LYS A 62 -1.26 6.23 -3.88
C LYS A 62 -1.76 4.93 -3.25
N LEU A 63 -1.57 3.81 -3.94
CA LEU A 63 -1.98 2.48 -3.50
C LEU A 63 -1.16 1.95 -2.31
N PHE A 64 0.11 2.34 -2.19
CA PHE A 64 1.01 1.79 -1.18
C PHE A 64 1.91 2.84 -0.52
N PHE A 65 2.12 2.67 0.77
CA PHE A 65 3.17 3.34 1.53
C PHE A 65 4.48 2.55 1.42
N TYR A 66 5.55 3.25 1.05
CA TYR A 66 6.90 2.74 1.13
C TYR A 66 7.42 2.95 2.54
N ARG A 67 7.84 1.86 3.18
CA ARG A 67 8.66 1.97 4.38
C ARG A 67 10.07 2.20 3.88
N TYR A 68 10.57 3.43 4.00
CA TYR A 68 11.99 3.68 3.81
C TYR A 68 12.73 2.81 4.83
N CYS A 69 13.60 1.93 4.35
CA CYS A 69 14.54 1.27 5.25
C CYS A 69 15.42 2.37 5.83
N CYS A 70 15.61 2.38 7.15
CA CYS A 70 16.26 3.47 7.90
C CYS A 70 17.76 3.67 7.57
N CYS A 71 18.29 3.01 6.52
CA CYS A 71 19.68 3.15 6.10
C CYS A 71 20.01 4.48 5.41
N GLU A 72 19.04 5.18 4.82
CA GLU A 72 19.32 6.35 3.97
C GLU A 72 18.97 7.70 4.63
N VAL A 73 18.00 7.71 5.54
CA VAL A 73 17.56 8.94 6.22
C VAL A 73 18.63 9.46 7.20
N THR A 74 19.44 8.57 7.78
CA THR A 74 20.60 8.94 8.59
C THR A 74 21.69 9.64 7.77
N LYS A 75 21.91 9.25 6.49
CA LYS A 75 22.86 9.93 5.62
C LYS A 75 22.39 11.34 5.25
N ILE A 76 21.11 11.51 4.88
CA ILE A 76 20.57 12.80 4.47
C ILE A 76 20.50 13.78 5.66
N LYS A 77 20.00 13.34 6.82
CA LYS A 77 20.00 14.19 8.04
C LYS A 77 21.43 14.58 8.45
N ARG A 78 22.39 13.65 8.39
CA ARG A 78 23.80 13.93 8.73
C ARG A 78 24.48 14.87 7.74
N LEU A 79 24.15 14.81 6.44
CA LEU A 79 24.63 15.76 5.44
C LEU A 79 24.03 17.16 5.64
N MET A 80 22.73 17.25 5.96
CA MET A 80 22.03 18.51 6.23
C MET A 80 22.54 19.18 7.50
N LEU A 81 22.77 18.42 8.59
CA LEU A 81 23.33 18.94 9.84
C LEU A 81 24.79 19.41 9.72
N LYS A 82 25.62 18.74 8.90
CA LYS A 82 27.01 19.18 8.66
C LYS A 82 27.10 20.51 7.92
N LYS A 83 26.14 20.85 7.07
CA LYS A 83 26.12 22.16 6.38
C LYS A 83 25.75 23.33 7.30
N ILE A 84 25.05 23.07 8.41
CA ILE A 84 24.62 24.09 9.37
C ILE A 84 25.71 24.40 10.40
N VAL A 85 26.57 23.43 10.72
CA VAL A 85 27.62 23.59 11.76
C VAL A 85 28.95 24.13 11.20
N ILE A 86 29.11 24.19 9.88
CA ILE A 86 30.33 24.68 9.20
C ILE A 86 30.02 26.00 8.45
N GLY A 87 28.97 26.73 8.85
CA GLY A 87 28.61 28.05 8.34
C GLY A 87 28.76 29.11 9.42
#